data_AF-A0A4Y9T296-F1
#
_entry.id   AF-A0A4Y9T296-F1
#
_cell.length_a   1.000
_cell.length_b   1.000
_cell.length_c   1.000
_cell.angle_alpha   90.00
_cell.angle_beta   90.00
_cell.angle_gamma   90.00
#
_symmetry.space_group_name_H-M   'P 1'
#
loop_
_entity.id
_entity.type
_entity.pdbx_description
1 polymer ?
#
loop_
_entity_poly.entity_id
_entity_poly.type
_entity_poly.pdbx_seq_one_letter_code
_entity_poly.pdbx_strand_id
1 'polypeptide(L)'
;EWAWVALFMVVFCGTNLAAVKNFGEFEFWFAALKVGAISLFLVLGVLAICGVLPGTDSPGTSHLGDFLPHGGNGLIIGLLASVFAYGGLETVTIAAAESENPVRGVASAVRTAMWRIALFYIGSMAVIVTLVP
;
A
#
# COMPACT_ATOMS: atom_id res chain seq x y z
N GLU A 1 15.47 -4.99 19.43
CA GLU A 1 14.59 -4.52 18.34
C GLU A 1 15.27 -3.45 17.49
N TRP A 2 15.78 -2.36 18.08
CA TRP A 2 16.50 -1.29 17.37
C TRP A 2 17.77 -1.74 16.62
N ALA A 3 18.48 -2.76 17.10
CA ALA A 3 19.66 -3.29 16.43
C ALA A 3 19.36 -3.87 15.03
N TRP A 4 18.20 -4.53 14.88
CA TRP A 4 17.75 -5.02 13.57
C TRP A 4 17.38 -3.87 12.64
N VAL A 5 16.67 -2.86 13.16
CA VAL A 5 16.34 -1.64 12.40
C VAL A 5 17.60 -0.94 11.91
N ALA A 6 18.59 -0.75 12.79
CA ALA A 6 19.86 -0.13 12.46
C ALA A 6 20.64 -0.95 11.41
N LEU A 7 20.67 -2.27 11.55
CA LEU A 7 21.31 -3.16 10.56
C LEU A 7 20.67 -3.01 9.18
N PHE A 8 19.34 -3.08 9.09
CA PHE A 8 18.62 -2.90 7.83
C PHE A 8 18.83 -1.50 7.24
N MET A 9 18.82 -0.44 8.06
CA MET A 9 19.11 0.91 7.60
C MET A 9 20.52 1.05 7.02
N VAL A 10 21.54 0.48 7.67
CA VAL A 10 22.92 0.54 7.18
C VAL A 10 23.08 -0.21 5.87
N VAL A 11 22.48 -1.41 5.75
CA VAL A 11 22.49 -2.19 4.50
C VAL A 11 21.77 -1.43 3.38
N PHE A 12 20.60 -0.86 3.66
CA PHE A 12 19.82 -0.11 2.68
C PHE A 12 20.53 1.18 2.24
N CYS A 13 21.16 1.89 3.18
CA CYS A 13 21.97 3.07 2.90
C CYS A 13 23.20 2.71 2.04
N GLY A 14 23.93 1.66 2.40
CA GLY A 14 25.08 1.17 1.63
C GLY A 14 24.70 0.76 0.20
N THR A 15 23.55 0.12 0.03
CA THR A 15 23.02 -0.25 -1.29
C THR A 15 22.66 0.98 -2.12
N ASN A 16 21.99 1.97 -1.53
CA ASN A 16 21.65 3.24 -2.20
C ASN A 16 22.89 4.01 -2.68
N LEU A 17 24.00 3.96 -1.93
CA LEU A 17 25.26 4.63 -2.30
C LEU A 17 26.03 3.89 -3.39
N ALA A 18 26.04 2.55 -3.38
CA ALA A 18 26.81 1.74 -4.31
C ALA A 18 26.14 1.55 -5.69
N ALA A 19 24.81 1.63 -5.74
CA ALA A 19 24.04 1.07 -6.86
C ALA A 19 23.49 2.10 -7.86
N VAL A 20 24.08 3.28 -8.02
CA VAL A 20 23.58 4.31 -8.98
C VAL A 20 23.40 3.74 -10.40
N LYS A 21 24.20 2.76 -10.81
CA LYS A 21 24.14 2.14 -12.14
C LYS A 21 23.05 1.05 -12.29
N ASN A 22 22.67 0.35 -11.21
CA ASN A 22 21.67 -0.73 -11.24
C ASN A 22 20.38 -0.37 -10.47
N PHE A 23 20.26 0.87 -10.00
CA PHE A 23 19.14 1.34 -9.17
C PHE A 23 17.78 1.05 -9.80
N GLY A 24 17.64 1.28 -11.11
CA GLY A 24 16.38 1.03 -11.83
C GLY A 24 15.95 -0.44 -11.86
N GLU A 25 16.88 -1.40 -11.94
CA GLU A 25 16.55 -2.83 -11.89
C GLU A 25 16.09 -3.22 -10.47
N PHE A 26 16.78 -2.75 -9.43
CA PHE A 26 16.39 -3.03 -8.06
C PHE A 26 15.04 -2.41 -7.70
N GLU A 27 14.78 -1.17 -8.12
CA GLU A 27 13.49 -0.51 -7.93
C GLU A 27 12.37 -1.33 -8.58
N PHE A 28 12.60 -1.84 -9.79
CA PHE A 28 11.66 -2.72 -10.47
C PHE A 28 11.41 -4.01 -9.67
N TRP A 29 12.45 -4.70 -9.19
CA TRP A 29 12.30 -5.93 -8.41
C TRP A 29 11.58 -5.70 -7.07
N PHE A 30 11.91 -4.62 -6.34
CA PHE A 30 11.23 -4.27 -5.10
C PHE A 30 9.77 -3.88 -5.34
N ALA A 31 9.49 -3.14 -6.41
CA ALA A 31 8.13 -2.81 -6.80
C ALA A 31 7.32 -4.07 -7.17
N ALA A 32 7.92 -5.00 -7.91
CA ALA A 32 7.30 -6.27 -8.29
C ALA A 32 6.97 -7.12 -7.06
N LEU A 33 7.90 -7.24 -6.10
CA LEU A 33 7.67 -7.96 -4.85
C LEU A 33 6.51 -7.34 -4.06
N LYS A 34 6.48 -6.00 -3.93
CA LYS A 34 5.40 -5.29 -3.26
C LYS A 34 4.04 -5.55 -3.92
N VAL A 35 3.96 -5.43 -5.24
CA VAL A 35 2.71 -5.67 -5.99
C VAL A 35 2.27 -7.12 -5.89
N GLY A 36 3.21 -8.07 -5.99
CA GLY A 36 2.94 -9.50 -5.85
C GLY A 36 2.39 -9.85 -4.47
N ALA A 37 2.99 -9.34 -3.40
CA ALA A 37 2.55 -9.57 -2.03
C ALA A 37 1.12 -9.04 -1.79
N ILE A 38 0.82 -7.81 -2.22
CA ILE A 38 -0.53 -7.24 -2.04
C ILE A 38 -1.56 -7.99 -2.89
N SER A 39 -1.21 -8.35 -4.13
CA SER A 39 -2.11 -9.11 -5.00
C SER A 39 -2.44 -10.48 -4.41
N LEU A 40 -1.44 -11.19 -3.88
CA LEU A 40 -1.65 -12.47 -3.21
C LEU A 40 -2.53 -12.31 -1.96
N PHE A 41 -2.27 -11.29 -1.15
CA PHE A 41 -3.09 -10.97 0.02
C PHE A 41 -4.56 -10.72 -0.35
N LEU A 42 -4.82 -9.92 -1.39
CA LEU A 42 -6.19 -9.65 -1.86
C LEU A 42 -6.89 -10.92 -2.32
N VAL A 43 -6.22 -11.77 -3.11
CA VAL A 43 -6.80 -13.03 -3.59
C VAL A 43 -7.12 -13.97 -2.42
N LEU A 44 -6.17 -14.17 -1.51
CA LEU A 44 -6.37 -15.01 -0.33
C LEU A 44 -7.46 -14.45 0.59
N GLY A 45 -7.50 -13.14 0.77
CA GLY A 45 -8.51 -12.46 1.58
C GLY A 45 -9.91 -12.62 1.01
N VAL A 46 -10.09 -12.45 -0.30
CA VAL A 46 -11.39 -12.69 -0.97
C VAL A 46 -11.80 -14.15 -0.85
N LEU A 47 -10.88 -15.10 -1.05
CA LEU A 47 -11.15 -16.53 -0.86
C LEU A 47 -11.57 -16.85 0.59
N ALA A 48 -10.97 -16.18 1.57
CA ALA A 48 -11.30 -16.34 2.99
C ALA A 48 -12.69 -15.79 3.30
N ILE A 49 -13.03 -14.61 2.77
CA ILE A 49 -14.37 -14.02 2.90
C ILE A 49 -15.43 -14.95 2.26
N CYS A 50 -15.14 -15.54 1.10
CA CYS A 50 -16.04 -16.49 0.45
C CYS A 50 -16.12 -17.87 1.13
N GLY A 51 -15.35 -18.13 2.19
CA GLY A 51 -15.37 -19.41 2.93
C GLY A 51 -14.80 -20.60 2.15
N VAL A 52 -13.98 -20.34 1.11
CA VAL A 52 -13.38 -21.39 0.27
C VAL A 52 -12.11 -21.98 0.92
N LEU A 53 -11.57 -21.30 1.95
CA LEU A 53 -10.40 -21.78 2.68
C LEU A 53 -10.77 -22.79 3.77
N PRO A 54 -10.05 -23.92 3.87
CA PRO A 54 -10.31 -24.94 4.88
C PRO A 54 -9.99 -24.41 6.29
N GLY A 55 -10.96 -24.51 7.21
CA GLY A 55 -10.78 -24.23 8.64
C GLY A 55 -11.14 -22.81 9.11
N THR A 56 -11.74 -21.97 8.27
CA THR A 56 -12.23 -20.63 8.65
C THR A 56 -13.74 -20.53 8.46
N ASP A 57 -14.49 -20.28 9.53
CA ASP A 57 -15.89 -19.84 9.40
C ASP A 57 -15.91 -18.50 8.66
N SER A 58 -16.68 -18.42 7.57
CA SER A 58 -16.78 -17.19 6.77
C SER A 58 -17.35 -16.06 7.64
N PRO A 59 -16.59 -14.97 7.90
CA PRO A 59 -17.12 -13.83 8.63
C PRO A 59 -18.23 -13.11 7.85
N GLY A 60 -18.38 -13.37 6.55
CA GLY A 60 -19.37 -12.73 5.69
C GLY A 60 -19.29 -11.21 5.79
N THR A 61 -20.42 -10.54 6.00
CA THR A 61 -20.50 -9.08 6.26
C THR A 61 -20.66 -8.74 7.74
N SER A 62 -20.52 -9.73 8.64
CA SER A 62 -20.89 -9.56 10.05
C SER A 62 -20.04 -8.54 10.80
N HIS A 63 -18.79 -8.31 10.37
CA HIS A 63 -17.88 -7.35 10.98
C HIS A 63 -18.03 -5.92 10.42
N LEU A 64 -18.86 -5.72 9.39
CA LEU A 64 -19.14 -4.40 8.80
C LEU A 64 -20.24 -3.62 9.57
N GLY A 65 -20.78 -4.20 10.64
CA GLY A 65 -21.91 -3.64 11.38
C GLY A 65 -21.58 -2.42 12.25
N ASP A 66 -20.33 -2.30 12.72
CA ASP A 66 -19.88 -1.19 13.55
C ASP A 66 -18.92 -0.28 12.78
N PHE A 67 -19.44 0.84 12.26
CA PHE A 67 -18.69 1.74 11.38
C PHE A 67 -17.63 2.57 12.12
N LEU A 68 -17.79 2.75 13.44
CA LEU A 68 -16.92 3.59 14.28
C LEU A 68 -16.68 2.96 15.67
N PRO A 69 -16.07 1.76 15.76
CA PRO A 69 -15.90 1.05 17.04
C PRO A 69 -15.01 1.82 18.03
N HIS A 70 -14.09 2.65 17.52
CA HIS A 70 -13.18 3.49 18.30
C HIS A 70 -13.62 4.97 18.35
N GLY A 71 -14.84 5.29 17.90
CA GLY A 71 -15.39 6.65 17.84
C GLY A 71 -14.56 7.64 17.00
N GLY A 72 -14.77 8.94 17.23
CA GLY A 72 -14.10 10.00 16.48
C GLY A 72 -12.58 10.04 16.64
N ASN A 73 -12.04 9.53 17.76
CA ASN A 73 -10.60 9.44 17.98
C ASN A 73 -9.96 8.40 17.06
N GLY A 74 -10.59 7.23 16.90
CA GLY A 74 -10.13 6.21 15.95
C GLY A 74 -10.13 6.70 14.50
N LEU A 75 -11.15 7.48 14.12
CA LEU A 75 -11.20 8.11 12.80
C LEU A 75 -10.01 9.05 12.56
N ILE A 76 -9.67 9.91 13.53
CA ILE A 76 -8.56 10.86 13.40
C ILE A 76 -7.23 10.12 13.28
N ILE A 77 -6.99 9.10 14.11
CA ILE A 77 -5.76 8.29 14.06
C ILE A 77 -5.66 7.55 12.72
N GLY A 78 -6.75 6.92 12.26
CA GLY A 78 -6.80 6.24 10.97
C GLY A 78 -6.56 7.18 9.80
N LEU A 79 -7.16 8.38 9.83
CA LEU A 79 -6.92 9.41 8.82
C LEU A 79 -5.45 9.82 8.79
N LEU A 80 -4.86 10.14 9.94
CA LEU A 80 -3.44 10.52 10.03
C LEU A 80 -2.54 9.41 9.49
N ALA A 81 -2.72 8.18 9.96
CA ALA A 81 -1.94 7.03 9.49
C ALA A 81 -2.07 6.83 7.97
N SER A 82 -3.29 6.99 7.42
CA SER A 82 -3.54 6.86 5.99
C SER A 82 -2.82 7.93 5.17
N VAL A 83 -2.84 9.20 5.60
CA VAL A 83 -2.18 10.30 4.90
C VAL A 83 -0.67 10.09 4.86
N PHE A 84 -0.06 9.68 5.98
CA PHE A 84 1.38 9.39 6.05
C PHE A 84 1.80 8.20 5.18
N ALA A 85 0.94 7.20 5.01
CA ALA A 85 1.24 6.02 4.19
C ALA A 85 1.40 6.33 2.69
N TYR A 86 0.94 7.50 2.22
CA TYR A 86 0.99 7.92 0.81
C TYR A 86 1.96 9.06 0.51
N GLY A 87 2.80 9.42 1.48
CA GLY A 87 3.93 10.33 1.21
C GLY A 87 4.81 9.81 0.06
N GLY A 88 5.34 10.72 -0.76
CA GLY A 88 6.20 10.40 -1.91
C GLY A 88 5.50 10.34 -3.26
N LEU A 89 4.16 10.40 -3.32
CA LEU A 89 3.44 10.60 -4.61
C LEU A 89 3.74 11.98 -5.21
N GLU A 90 4.08 12.94 -4.38
CA GLU A 90 4.49 14.29 -4.79
C GLU A 90 5.71 14.27 -5.74
N THR A 91 6.68 13.39 -5.51
CA THR A 91 7.87 13.26 -6.36
C THR A 91 7.53 12.85 -7.79
N VAL A 92 6.56 11.93 -7.95
CA VAL A 92 6.08 11.51 -9.28
C VAL A 92 5.34 12.65 -9.98
N THR A 93 4.55 13.43 -9.23
CA THR A 93 3.84 14.59 -9.81
C THR A 93 4.78 15.72 -10.22
N ILE A 94 5.87 15.95 -9.47
CA ILE A 94 6.91 16.94 -9.82
C ILE A 94 7.62 16.51 -11.11
N ALA A 95 8.08 15.25 -11.17
CA ALA A 95 8.71 14.71 -12.38
C ALA A 95 7.78 14.76 -13.61
N ALA A 96 6.48 14.49 -13.42
CA ALA A 96 5.49 14.61 -14.48
C ALA A 96 5.26 16.07 -14.92
N ALA A 97 5.39 17.03 -14.00
CA ALA A 97 5.29 18.47 -14.28
C ALA A 97 6.52 19.03 -15.02
N GLU A 98 7.65 18.32 -15.01
CA GLU A 98 8.85 18.66 -15.78
C GLU A 98 8.89 18.00 -17.19
N SER A 99 7.87 17.21 -17.54
CA SER A 99 7.78 16.57 -18.87
C SER A 99 7.36 17.54 -19.98
N GLU A 100 7.59 17.18 -21.26
CA GLU A 100 7.20 17.98 -22.43
C GLU A 100 5.71 18.40 -22.46
N ASN A 101 4.83 17.60 -21.85
CA ASN A 101 3.39 17.87 -21.80
C ASN A 101 2.89 17.81 -20.34
N PRO A 102 3.20 18.83 -19.52
CA PRO A 102 3.05 18.74 -18.07
C PRO A 102 1.60 18.59 -17.62
N VAL A 103 0.66 19.28 -18.28
CA VAL A 103 -0.79 19.19 -17.97
C VAL A 103 -1.29 17.76 -18.13
N ARG A 104 -0.94 17.09 -19.24
CA ARG A 104 -1.34 15.70 -19.49
C ARG A 104 -0.56 14.73 -18.62
N GLY A 105 0.73 14.97 -18.41
CA GLY A 105 1.61 14.16 -17.57
C GLY A 105 1.11 14.09 -16.13
N VAL A 106 0.87 15.25 -15.51
CA VAL A 106 0.33 15.34 -14.14
C VAL A 106 -1.05 14.68 -14.03
N ALA A 107 -1.96 14.95 -14.97
CA ALA A 107 -3.29 14.33 -14.97
C ALA A 107 -3.23 12.79 -15.05
N SER A 108 -2.29 12.25 -15.83
CA SER A 108 -2.08 10.80 -15.93
C SER A 108 -1.45 10.23 -14.66
N ALA A 109 -0.45 10.89 -14.09
CA ALA A 109 0.21 10.48 -12.85
C ALA A 109 -0.80 10.42 -11.68
N VAL A 110 -1.66 11.43 -11.55
CA VAL A 110 -2.72 11.46 -10.54
C VAL A 110 -3.71 10.31 -10.75
N ARG A 111 -4.22 10.12 -11.98
CA ARG A 111 -5.20 9.06 -12.27
C ARG A 111 -4.66 7.67 -11.99
N THR A 112 -3.41 7.41 -12.38
CA THR A 112 -2.76 6.11 -12.16
C THR A 112 -2.45 5.87 -10.68
N ALA A 113 -2.05 6.90 -9.93
CA ALA A 113 -1.88 6.83 -8.49
C ALA A 113 -3.21 6.53 -7.78
N MET A 114 -4.29 7.22 -8.14
CA MET A 114 -5.63 7.00 -7.56
C MET A 114 -6.11 5.56 -7.77
N TRP A 115 -5.93 5.01 -8.98
CA TRP A 115 -6.29 3.61 -9.26
C TRP A 115 -5.49 2.62 -8.41
N ARG A 116 -4.20 2.87 -8.23
CA ARG A 116 -3.35 2.03 -7.37
C ARG A 116 -3.76 2.09 -5.90
N ILE A 117 -4.10 3.28 -5.38
CA ILE A 117 -4.59 3.45 -4.00
C ILE A 117 -5.92 2.71 -3.84
N ALA A 118 -6.84 2.88 -4.78
CA ALA A 118 -8.13 2.20 -4.74
C ALA A 118 -7.98 0.68 -4.72
N LEU A 119 -7.15 0.13 -5.61
CA LEU A 119 -6.99 -1.32 -5.70
C LEU A 119 -6.19 -1.90 -4.52
N PHE A 120 -5.03 -1.34 -4.22
CA PHE A 120 -4.13 -1.94 -3.24
C PHE A 120 -4.49 -1.62 -1.81
N TYR A 121 -4.96 -0.42 -1.51
CA TYR A 121 -5.24 -0.06 -0.13
C TYR A 121 -6.69 -0.13 0.22
N ILE A 122 -7.57 0.51 -0.54
CA ILE A 122 -9.00 0.43 -0.23
C ILE A 122 -9.44 -1.04 -0.34
N GLY A 123 -8.97 -1.76 -1.35
CA GLY A 123 -9.15 -3.21 -1.45
C GLY A 123 -8.62 -3.99 -0.24
N SER A 124 -7.38 -3.72 0.19
CA SER A 124 -6.80 -4.44 1.34
C SER A 124 -7.50 -4.12 2.65
N MET A 125 -7.88 -2.86 2.87
CA MET A 125 -8.60 -2.44 4.06
C MET A 125 -10.01 -3.01 4.09
N ALA A 126 -10.70 -3.07 2.95
CA ALA A 126 -11.99 -3.75 2.87
C ALA A 126 -11.87 -5.24 3.27
N VAL A 127 -10.82 -5.91 2.78
CA VAL A 127 -10.51 -7.29 3.17
C VAL A 127 -10.22 -7.41 4.67
N ILE A 128 -9.38 -6.54 5.22
CA ILE A 128 -8.98 -6.56 6.63
C ILE A 128 -10.20 -6.33 7.54
N VAL A 129 -10.99 -5.29 7.29
CA VAL A 129 -12.18 -4.96 8.11
C VAL A 129 -13.24 -6.07 8.04
N THR A 130 -13.29 -6.81 6.93
CA THR A 130 -14.22 -7.94 6.81
C THR A 130 -13.73 -9.18 7.57
N LEU A 131 -12.40 -9.40 7.60
CA LEU A 131 -11.80 -10.58 8.24
C LEU A 131 -11.53 -10.42 9.73
N VAL A 132 -11.17 -9.21 10.15
CA VAL A 132 -10.73 -8.90 11.51
C VAL A 132 -11.86 -8.12 12.20
N PRO A 133 -12.34 -8.58 13.36
CA PRO A 133 -13.36 -7.86 14.13
C PRO A 133 -12.82 -6.58 14.77
#